data_AF-A0A1G1T217-F1
#
_entry.id   AF-A0A1G1T217-F1
#
_cell.length_a   1.000
_cell.length_b   1.000
_cell.length_c   1.000
_cell.angle_alpha   90.00
_cell.angle_beta   90.00
_cell.angle_gamma   90.00
#
_symmetry.space_group_name_H-M   'P 1'
#
loop_
_entity.id
_entity.type
_entity.pdbx_description
1 polymer ?
#
loop_
_entity_poly.entity_id
_entity_poly.type
_entity_poly.pdbx_seq_one_letter_code
_entity_poly.pdbx_strand_id
1 'polypeptide(L)'
;MGNFGTTEILLIVFAIVLLFGAKRIPDLFKGMGQGIREFKDASKVAETEQPQYRDQPMAPPVQPPYQQQGYQQQSYQQQQQQPNAPQQQGYQQPNAPQQGYQQQVPPVYNPNDPTTQPRQ
;
A
#
# COMPACT_ATOMS: atom_id res chain seq x y z
N MET A 1 15.59 43.21 -17.11
CA MET A 1 14.71 42.46 -16.19
C MET A 1 15.44 42.36 -14.88
N GLY A 2 14.81 42.78 -13.78
CA GLY A 2 15.45 42.83 -12.46
C GLY A 2 15.94 41.44 -12.08
N ASN A 3 17.24 41.33 -11.83
CA ASN A 3 17.79 40.11 -11.27
C ASN A 3 17.21 40.00 -9.86
N PHE A 4 16.18 39.15 -9.68
CA PHE A 4 15.80 38.61 -8.38
C PHE A 4 17.01 37.87 -7.83
N GLY A 5 17.91 38.66 -7.29
CA GLY A 5 19.25 38.27 -6.94
C GLY A 5 19.39 38.23 -5.43
N THR A 6 20.60 37.92 -5.01
CA THR A 6 21.00 37.83 -3.60
C THR A 6 20.56 39.06 -2.79
N THR A 7 20.49 40.24 -3.42
CA THR A 7 20.06 41.50 -2.79
C THR A 7 18.61 41.49 -2.30
N GLU A 8 17.62 41.08 -3.11
CA GLU A 8 16.22 40.97 -2.67
C GLU A 8 16.07 39.99 -1.51
N ILE A 9 16.74 38.84 -1.59
CA ILE A 9 16.72 37.83 -0.53
C ILE A 9 17.30 38.41 0.76
N LEU A 10 18.41 39.15 0.65
CA LEU A 10 19.06 39.79 1.81
C LEU A 10 18.16 40.85 2.45
N LEU A 11 17.42 41.64 1.65
CA LEU A 11 16.45 42.61 2.16
C LEU A 11 15.27 41.95 2.88
N ILE A 12 14.74 40.84 2.35
CA ILE A 12 13.65 40.09 2.99
C ILE A 12 14.12 39.49 4.32
N VAL A 13 15.30 38.85 4.32
CA VAL A 13 15.89 38.29 5.55
C VAL A 13 16.14 39.40 6.57
N PHE A 14 16.65 40.55 6.13
CA PHE A 14 16.86 41.70 7.01
C PHE A 14 15.54 42.21 7.61
N ALA A 15 14.47 42.31 6.82
CA ALA A 15 13.15 42.69 7.33
C ALA A 15 12.62 41.69 8.38
N ILE A 16 12.75 40.38 8.15
CA ILE A 16 12.37 39.34 9.14
C ILE A 16 13.21 39.47 10.42
N VAL A 17 14.51 39.72 10.29
CA VAL A 17 15.42 39.93 11.42
C VAL A 17 15.04 41.18 12.23
N LEU A 18 14.57 42.26 11.60
CA LEU A 18 14.09 43.44 12.32
C LEU A 18 12.78 43.17 13.07
N LEU A 19 11.86 42.40 12.48
CA LEU A 19 10.57 42.08 13.09
C LEU A 19 10.69 41.12 14.28
N PHE A 20 11.49 40.06 14.11
CA PHE A 20 11.62 39.00 15.13
C PHE A 20 12.86 39.16 16.00
N GLY A 21 13.85 39.95 15.57
CA GLY A 21 15.15 40.08 16.21
C GLY A 21 16.14 38.99 15.78
N ALA A 22 17.40 39.36 15.56
CA ALA A 22 18.46 38.44 15.12
C ALA A 22 18.69 37.25 16.08
N LYS A 23 18.31 37.40 17.36
CA LYS A 23 18.42 36.33 18.37
C LYS A 23 17.33 35.26 18.26
N ARG A 24 16.16 35.54 17.68
CA ARG A 24 15.04 34.57 17.65
C ARG A 24 15.20 33.51 16.57
N ILE A 25 15.75 33.89 15.43
CA ILE A 25 16.01 32.99 14.30
C ILE A 25 16.87 31.76 14.69
N PRO A 26 18.05 31.92 15.34
CA PRO A 26 18.86 30.76 15.73
C PRO A 26 18.19 29.87 16.79
N ASP A 27 17.36 30.43 17.67
CA ASP A 27 16.61 29.64 18.66
C ASP A 27 15.53 28.78 17.99
N LEU A 28 14.81 29.34 17.02
CA LEU A 28 13.83 28.60 16.21
C LEU A 28 14.50 27.48 15.40
N PHE A 29 15.65 27.77 14.77
CA PHE A 29 16.39 26.76 14.02
C PHE A 29 16.96 25.66 14.90
N LYS A 30 17.42 25.97 16.13
CA LYS A 30 17.90 24.97 17.08
C LYS A 30 16.80 23.98 17.46
N GLY A 31 15.61 24.48 17.82
CA GLY A 31 14.46 23.62 18.15
C GLY A 31 14.00 22.77 16.96
N MET A 32 13.94 23.37 15.76
CA MET A 32 13.57 22.65 14.53
C MET A 32 14.61 21.57 14.16
N GLY A 33 15.90 21.89 14.30
CA GLY A 33 16.99 20.97 13.98
C GLY A 33 17.06 19.75 14.90
N GLN A 34 16.74 19.93 16.18
CA GLN A 34 16.60 18.82 17.14
C GLN A 34 15.47 17.87 16.74
N GLY A 35 14.28 18.41 16.44
CA GLY A 35 13.14 17.59 15.98
C GLY A 35 13.42 16.82 14.69
N ILE A 36 14.07 17.46 13.69
CA ILE A 36 14.46 16.77 12.44
C ILE A 36 15.49 15.66 12.71
N ARG A 37 16.44 15.89 13.63
CA ARG A 37 17.45 14.89 13.99
C ARG A 37 16.82 13.68 14.67
N GLU A 38 15.97 13.92 15.66
CA GLU A 38 15.23 12.86 16.38
C GLU A 38 14.33 12.07 15.44
N PHE A 39 13.62 12.75 14.52
CA PHE A 39 12.81 12.11 13.49
C PHE A 39 13.63 11.20 12.58
N LYS A 40 14.80 11.68 12.13
CA LYS A 40 15.70 10.90 11.28
C LYS A 40 16.32 9.71 12.01
N ASP A 41 16.68 9.88 13.27
CA ASP A 41 17.25 8.80 14.09
C ASP A 41 16.19 7.72 14.38
N ALA A 42 14.95 8.10 14.73
CA ALA A 42 13.84 7.18 14.87
C ALA A 42 13.50 6.44 13.56
N SER A 43 13.53 7.14 12.42
CA SER A 43 13.25 6.54 11.11
C SER A 43 14.31 5.51 10.71
N LYS A 44 15.58 5.72 11.06
CA LYS A 44 16.67 4.76 10.80
C LYS A 44 16.53 3.49 11.63
N VAL A 45 16.11 3.62 12.89
CA VAL A 45 15.87 2.45 13.74
C VAL A 45 14.78 1.61 13.10
N ALA A 46 13.62 2.21 12.75
CA ALA A 46 12.52 1.52 12.08
C ALA A 46 12.89 0.81 10.76
N GLU A 47 13.86 1.33 10.01
CA GLU A 47 14.36 0.67 8.79
C GLU A 47 15.31 -0.50 9.08
N THR A 48 16.02 -0.47 10.22
CA THR A 48 16.99 -1.49 10.65
C THR A 48 16.32 -2.66 11.38
N GLU A 49 15.09 -2.48 11.90
CA GLU A 49 14.29 -3.56 12.53
C GLU A 49 13.45 -4.35 11.53
N GLN A 50 13.68 -4.17 10.22
CA GLN A 50 13.25 -5.20 9.27
C GLN A 50 14.04 -6.47 9.61
N PRO A 51 13.38 -7.59 9.99
CA PRO A 51 14.09 -8.83 10.20
C PRO A 51 14.87 -9.14 8.93
N GLN A 52 16.19 -9.22 9.06
CA GLN A 52 17.10 -9.67 8.01
C GLN A 52 16.70 -11.09 7.57
N TYR A 53 15.73 -11.18 6.67
CA TYR A 53 15.33 -12.40 5.98
C TYR A 53 16.07 -12.51 4.64
N ARG A 54 17.28 -11.93 4.53
CA ARG A 54 17.97 -11.75 3.25
C ARG A 54 19.04 -12.79 2.92
N ASP A 55 19.34 -13.75 3.79
CA ASP A 55 20.37 -14.76 3.53
C ASP A 55 19.99 -16.19 3.95
N GLN A 56 18.69 -16.52 4.06
CA GLN A 56 18.25 -17.91 4.14
C GLN A 56 17.57 -18.32 2.83
N PRO A 57 17.96 -19.43 2.17
CA PRO A 57 17.14 -20.02 1.13
C PRO A 57 15.78 -20.34 1.75
N MET A 58 14.77 -19.57 1.34
CA MET A 58 13.46 -19.57 1.96
C MET A 58 12.81 -20.95 1.74
N ALA A 59 12.70 -21.76 2.78
CA ALA A 59 11.57 -22.68 2.85
C ALA A 59 10.29 -21.80 2.91
N PRO A 60 9.23 -22.13 2.16
CA PRO A 60 8.05 -21.27 2.07
C PRO A 60 7.41 -21.07 3.47
N PRO A 61 6.93 -19.85 3.79
CA PRO A 61 6.33 -19.57 5.09
C PRO A 61 5.03 -20.36 5.25
N VAL A 62 4.94 -21.17 6.31
CA VAL A 62 3.68 -21.80 6.74
C VAL A 62 2.76 -20.69 7.24
N GLN A 63 1.67 -20.43 6.51
CA GLN A 63 0.70 -19.38 6.81
C GLN A 63 -0.07 -19.71 8.10
N PRO A 64 -0.17 -18.81 9.10
CA PRO A 64 -1.14 -18.97 10.19
C PRO A 64 -2.56 -18.66 9.66
N PRO A 65 -3.58 -19.44 10.05
CA PRO A 65 -4.94 -19.19 9.59
C PRO A 65 -5.57 -18.01 10.36
N TYR A 66 -6.48 -17.29 9.68
CA TYR A 66 -7.44 -16.29 10.18
C TYR A 66 -6.97 -14.84 10.40
N GLN A 67 -7.16 -13.98 9.37
CA GLN A 67 -7.81 -12.66 9.50
C GLN A 67 -8.55 -12.33 8.19
N GLN A 68 -9.84 -12.73 8.08
CA GLN A 68 -10.72 -12.44 6.93
C GLN A 68 -12.00 -11.68 7.34
N GLN A 69 -11.94 -10.81 8.35
CA GLN A 69 -13.14 -10.19 8.93
C GLN A 69 -13.59 -8.86 8.28
N GLY A 70 -12.92 -8.38 7.22
CA GLY A 70 -13.14 -7.02 6.67
C GLY A 70 -13.92 -6.89 5.36
N TYR A 71 -14.16 -7.95 4.59
CA TYR A 71 -14.57 -7.82 3.18
C TYR A 71 -16.08 -7.74 2.89
N GLN A 72 -16.96 -7.85 3.88
CA GLN A 72 -18.41 -8.01 3.60
C GLN A 72 -19.25 -6.73 3.64
N GLN A 73 -18.77 -5.60 4.18
CA GLN A 73 -19.62 -4.40 4.30
C GLN A 73 -19.66 -3.52 3.05
N GLN A 74 -18.72 -3.65 2.12
CA GLN A 74 -18.61 -2.73 0.99
C GLN A 74 -19.56 -3.04 -0.18
N SER A 75 -20.17 -4.23 -0.21
CA SER A 75 -21.04 -4.68 -1.30
C SER A 75 -22.47 -4.11 -1.25
N TYR A 76 -22.97 -3.66 -0.10
CA TYR A 76 -24.36 -3.20 0.02
C TYR A 76 -24.60 -1.77 -0.49
N GLN A 77 -23.57 -0.93 -0.59
CA GLN A 77 -23.74 0.46 -1.02
C GLN A 77 -23.69 0.66 -2.54
N GLN A 78 -23.15 -0.29 -3.30
CA GLN A 78 -23.01 -0.14 -4.75
C GLN A 78 -24.29 -0.52 -5.52
N GLN A 79 -25.26 -1.19 -4.89
CA GLN A 79 -26.43 -1.71 -5.58
C GLN A 79 -27.60 -0.71 -5.71
N GLN A 80 -27.53 0.47 -5.08
CA GLN A 80 -28.61 1.47 -5.10
C GLN A 80 -28.50 2.52 -6.22
N GLN A 81 -27.54 2.41 -7.14
CA GLN A 81 -27.42 3.31 -8.29
C GLN A 81 -27.62 2.53 -9.60
N GLN A 82 -28.87 2.27 -9.95
CA GLN A 82 -29.25 1.71 -11.24
C GLN A 82 -29.74 2.84 -12.16
N PRO A 83 -29.05 3.15 -13.26
CA PRO A 83 -29.60 3.97 -14.34
C PRO A 83 -30.63 3.15 -15.13
N ASN A 84 -31.83 3.68 -15.30
CA ASN A 84 -32.87 3.08 -16.14
C ASN A 84 -32.36 2.85 -17.56
N ALA A 85 -32.26 1.60 -17.99
CA ALA A 85 -32.11 1.21 -19.39
C ALA A 85 -33.37 0.45 -19.85
N PRO A 86 -33.90 0.72 -21.07
CA PRO A 86 -35.09 0.05 -21.58
C PRO A 86 -34.85 -1.44 -21.85
N GLN A 87 -35.84 -2.26 -21.47
CA GLN A 87 -35.83 -3.71 -21.57
C GLN A 87 -35.82 -4.16 -23.03
N GLN A 88 -34.83 -4.97 -23.41
CA GLN A 88 -34.83 -5.69 -24.68
C GLN A 88 -35.56 -7.03 -24.52
N GLN A 89 -36.63 -7.18 -25.29
CA GLN A 89 -37.44 -8.38 -25.40
C GLN A 89 -36.69 -9.47 -26.17
N GLY A 90 -36.64 -10.67 -25.60
CA GLY A 90 -36.73 -11.93 -26.34
C GLY A 90 -35.43 -12.59 -26.79
N TYR A 91 -34.89 -13.48 -25.95
CA TYR A 91 -34.52 -14.85 -26.34
C TYR A 91 -34.80 -15.77 -25.15
N GLN A 92 -35.81 -16.65 -25.27
CA GLN A 92 -36.01 -17.74 -24.32
C GLN A 92 -34.91 -18.79 -24.54
N GLN A 93 -34.02 -18.89 -23.56
CA GLN A 93 -32.97 -19.89 -23.52
C GLN A 93 -33.56 -21.23 -23.06
N PRO A 94 -33.39 -22.34 -23.82
CA PRO A 94 -33.83 -23.67 -23.40
C PRO A 94 -33.11 -24.10 -22.11
N ASN A 95 -33.85 -24.68 -21.16
CA ASN A 95 -33.32 -25.23 -19.91
C ASN A 95 -32.17 -26.22 -20.17
N ALA A 96 -30.93 -25.79 -19.95
CA ALA A 96 -29.80 -26.70 -19.82
C ALA A 96 -29.84 -27.34 -18.42
N PRO A 97 -29.65 -28.67 -18.29
CA PRO A 97 -29.58 -29.31 -16.98
C PRO A 97 -28.36 -28.80 -16.21
N GLN A 98 -28.60 -28.20 -15.05
CA GLN A 98 -27.55 -27.83 -14.10
C GLN A 98 -26.92 -29.10 -13.52
N GLN A 99 -25.91 -29.64 -14.18
CA GLN A 99 -24.99 -30.59 -13.55
C GLN A 99 -23.93 -29.77 -12.82
N GLY A 100 -23.99 -29.83 -11.50
CA GLY A 100 -23.16 -29.01 -10.61
C GLY A 100 -21.68 -29.14 -10.95
N TYR A 101 -20.99 -28.00 -10.99
CA TYR A 101 -19.55 -27.95 -10.88
C TYR A 101 -19.18 -28.49 -9.50
N GLN A 102 -18.98 -29.81 -9.38
CA GLN A 102 -18.17 -30.32 -8.28
C GLN A 102 -16.80 -29.70 -8.47
N GLN A 103 -16.47 -28.81 -7.56
CA GLN A 103 -15.20 -28.13 -7.45
C GLN A 103 -14.15 -29.23 -7.21
N GLN A 104 -13.60 -29.77 -8.29
CA GLN A 104 -12.51 -30.73 -8.24
C GLN A 104 -11.33 -29.96 -7.66
N VAL A 105 -11.06 -30.19 -6.37
CA VAL A 105 -9.82 -29.74 -5.75
C VAL A 105 -8.66 -30.28 -6.58
N PRO A 106 -7.70 -29.43 -6.99
CA PRO A 106 -6.56 -29.92 -7.76
C PRO A 106 -5.84 -30.98 -6.92
N PRO A 107 -5.38 -32.09 -7.55
CA PRO A 107 -4.66 -33.12 -6.81
C PRO A 107 -3.43 -32.48 -6.15
N VAL A 108 -3.28 -32.73 -4.86
CA VAL A 108 -2.07 -32.34 -4.11
C VAL A 108 -0.90 -33.07 -4.78
N TYR A 109 -0.01 -32.32 -5.41
CA TYR A 109 1.15 -32.88 -6.09
C TYR A 109 2.00 -33.65 -5.08
N ASN A 110 2.04 -34.98 -5.23
CA ASN A 110 2.88 -35.88 -4.46
C ASN A 110 4.05 -36.32 -5.35
N PRO A 111 5.30 -35.87 -5.07
CA PRO A 111 6.47 -36.19 -5.89
C PRO A 111 6.78 -37.70 -5.96
N ASN A 112 6.23 -38.48 -5.03
CA ASN A 112 6.43 -39.93 -4.95
C ASN A 112 5.24 -40.72 -5.54
N ASP A 113 4.24 -40.04 -6.11
CA ASP A 113 3.10 -40.71 -6.75
C ASP A 113 3.53 -41.33 -8.10
N PRO A 114 3.51 -42.67 -8.23
CA PRO A 114 3.92 -43.35 -9.47
C PRO A 114 3.01 -43.03 -10.67
N THR A 115 1.85 -42.40 -10.46
CA THR A 115 0.94 -41.95 -11.53
C THR A 115 1.30 -40.57 -12.09
N THR A 116 2.12 -39.80 -11.38
CA THR A 116 2.55 -38.44 -11.80
C THR A 116 3.93 -38.43 -12.47
N GLN A 117 4.63 -39.56 -12.49
CA GLN A 117 5.92 -39.69 -13.17
C GLN A 117 5.70 -39.95 -14.66
N PRO A 118 6.36 -39.19 -15.57
CA PRO A 118 6.31 -39.51 -16.99
C PRO A 118 6.93 -40.89 -17.19
N ARG A 119 6.18 -41.80 -17.83
CA ARG A 119 6.70 -43.11 -18.26
C ARG A 119 7.87 -42.84 -19.22
N GLN A 120 9.06 -43.27 -18.83
CA GLN A 120 10.25 -43.26 -19.70
C GLN A 120 10.10 -44.28 -20.84
#